data_AF-B4JLJ1-F1
#
_entry.id   AF-B4JLJ1-F1
#
_cell.length_a   1.000
_cell.length_b   1.000
_cell.length_c   1.000
_cell.angle_alpha   90.00
_cell.angle_beta   90.00
_cell.angle_gamma   90.00
#
_symmetry.space_group_name_H-M   'P 1'
#
loop_
_entity.id
_entity.type
_entity.pdbx_description
1 polymer ?
#
loop_
_entity_poly.entity_id
_entity_poly.type
_entity_poly.pdbx_seq_one_letter_code
_entity_poly.pdbx_strand_id
1 'polypeptide(L)'
;MWPAALTRLLRRRIIYIILVLLALVYIFGNLFDRKGAFSVLHYDEYKAQRTRPLLWQQQLLPPEEHLNRTRDPDQRCRNSVQGRNLLVDEHGFVCKRDQMLVNGCCNVELPGISYYSCRSCNVTSHCCAIYEHCISCCLHPNKQSLLEQVLQASDTQKYIYASVVDHFELCLVKCRTNSHSVEHENKYRNEDAKYCYGTTEAHESQREVAPSGA
;
A
#
# COMPACT_ATOMS: atom_id res chain seq x y z
N MET A 1 32.09 58.37 -43.80
CA MET A 1 30.70 58.31 -44.35
C MET A 1 30.16 56.87 -44.46
N TRP A 2 30.46 55.97 -43.51
CA TRP A 2 30.08 54.54 -43.57
C TRP A 2 29.14 53.99 -42.46
N PRO A 3 28.70 54.73 -41.41
CA PRO A 3 27.80 54.13 -40.40
C PRO A 3 26.30 54.29 -40.75
N ALA A 4 25.93 55.25 -41.60
CA ALA A 4 24.53 55.54 -41.93
C ALA A 4 23.93 54.62 -43.01
N ALA A 5 24.76 54.04 -43.88
CA ALA A 5 24.33 53.08 -44.91
C ALA A 5 24.18 51.66 -44.34
N LEU A 6 25.07 51.27 -43.42
CA LEU A 6 25.07 49.96 -42.76
C LEU A 6 23.81 49.76 -41.89
N THR A 7 23.40 50.80 -41.16
CA THR A 7 22.22 50.80 -40.28
C THR A 7 20.90 50.67 -41.04
N ARG A 8 20.80 51.21 -42.27
CA ARG A 8 19.62 51.05 -43.15
C ARG A 8 19.51 49.65 -43.75
N LEU A 9 20.64 49.03 -44.11
CA LEU A 9 20.69 47.64 -44.57
C LEU A 9 20.35 46.65 -43.45
N LEU A 10 20.86 46.89 -42.24
CA LEU A 10 20.54 46.12 -41.03
C LEU A 10 19.05 46.21 -40.67
N ARG A 11 18.46 47.42 -40.64
CA ARG A 11 17.03 47.60 -40.30
C ARG A 11 16.08 46.87 -41.25
N ARG A 12 16.41 46.82 -42.55
CA ARG A 12 15.59 46.13 -43.56
C ARG A 12 15.73 44.61 -43.47
N ARG A 13 16.89 44.10 -43.04
CA ARG A 13 17.13 42.66 -42.86
C ARG A 13 16.72 42.11 -41.49
N ILE A 14 16.65 42.95 -40.45
CA ILE A 14 16.16 42.57 -39.12
C ILE A 14 14.73 42.04 -39.17
N ILE A 15 13.86 42.66 -39.98
CA ILE A 15 12.47 42.20 -40.15
C ILE A 15 12.44 40.79 -40.74
N TYR A 16 13.28 40.51 -41.75
CA TYR A 16 13.40 39.16 -42.32
C TYR A 16 14.00 38.15 -41.34
N ILE A 17 14.97 38.55 -40.52
CA ILE A 17 15.55 37.70 -39.47
C ILE A 17 14.50 37.34 -38.42
N ILE A 18 13.68 38.31 -37.99
CA ILE A 18 12.58 38.08 -37.04
C ILE A 18 11.53 37.13 -37.64
N LEU A 19 11.14 37.33 -38.91
CA LEU A 19 10.21 36.46 -39.61
C LEU A 19 10.73 35.02 -39.72
N VAL A 20 12.02 34.85 -40.04
CA VAL A 20 12.67 33.53 -40.11
C VAL A 20 12.74 32.89 -38.73
N LEU A 21 13.05 33.64 -37.67
CA LEU A 21 13.03 33.12 -36.30
C LEU A 21 11.63 32.68 -35.86
N LEU A 22 10.60 33.46 -36.15
CA LEU A 22 9.20 33.07 -35.85
C LEU A 22 8.78 31.83 -36.63
N ALA A 23 9.18 31.74 -37.92
CA ALA A 23 8.93 30.55 -38.73
C ALA A 23 9.68 29.32 -38.19
N LEU A 24 10.93 29.48 -37.75
CA LEU A 24 11.70 28.40 -37.13
C LEU A 24 11.05 27.96 -35.81
N VAL A 25 10.65 28.88 -34.93
CA VAL A 25 9.96 28.54 -33.67
C VAL A 25 8.64 27.81 -33.94
N TYR A 26 7.87 28.25 -34.95
CA TYR A 26 6.63 27.58 -35.35
C TYR A 26 6.87 26.17 -35.93
N ILE A 27 7.90 26.01 -36.76
CA ILE A 27 8.29 24.72 -37.34
C ILE A 27 8.80 23.79 -36.25
N PHE A 28 9.70 24.26 -35.37
CA PHE A 28 10.20 23.47 -34.25
C PHE A 28 9.08 23.10 -33.30
N GLY A 29 8.21 24.03 -32.89
CA GLY A 29 7.04 23.74 -32.06
C GLY A 29 6.15 22.64 -32.64
N ASN A 30 5.77 22.77 -33.92
CA ASN A 30 4.97 21.74 -34.61
C ASN A 30 5.71 20.41 -34.82
N LEU A 31 7.03 20.43 -35.03
CA LEU A 31 7.83 19.23 -35.21
C LEU A 31 8.01 18.50 -33.87
N PHE A 32 8.16 19.25 -32.76
CA PHE A 32 8.24 18.73 -31.40
C PHE A 32 6.88 18.18 -30.92
N ASP A 33 5.76 18.86 -31.22
CA ASP A 33 4.40 18.35 -30.97
C ASP A 33 4.10 17.09 -31.79
N ARG A 34 4.46 17.06 -33.09
CA ARG A 34 4.21 15.88 -33.94
C ARG A 34 5.04 14.65 -33.60
N LYS A 35 6.25 14.83 -33.05
CA LYS A 35 7.17 13.72 -32.79
C LYS A 35 7.08 13.17 -31.38
N GLY A 36 6.24 13.72 -30.49
CA GLY A 36 6.15 13.24 -29.11
C GLY A 36 7.51 13.21 -28.41
N ALA A 37 8.45 14.08 -28.78
CA ALA A 37 9.79 14.04 -28.20
C ALA A 37 9.77 14.43 -26.72
N PHE A 38 8.78 15.23 -26.30
CA PHE A 38 8.47 15.45 -24.88
C PHE A 38 7.71 14.30 -24.21
N SER A 39 7.15 13.36 -24.98
CA SER A 39 6.56 12.11 -24.46
C SER A 39 7.61 11.14 -23.94
N VAL A 40 8.89 11.33 -24.27
CA VAL A 40 10.03 10.57 -23.68
C VAL A 40 10.40 11.11 -22.29
N LEU A 41 9.89 12.28 -21.91
CA LEU A 41 9.96 12.82 -20.55
C LEU A 41 8.75 12.38 -19.70
N HIS A 42 7.87 11.52 -20.23
CA HIS A 42 6.94 10.80 -19.39
C HIS A 42 7.76 9.83 -18.54
N TYR A 43 7.79 10.11 -17.25
CA TYR A 43 8.27 9.22 -16.20
C TYR A 43 7.88 7.79 -16.57
N ASP A 44 8.85 6.91 -16.82
CA ASP A 44 8.58 5.51 -17.12
C ASP A 44 7.61 5.00 -16.05
N GLU A 45 6.39 4.68 -16.48
CA GLU A 45 5.37 4.10 -15.62
C GLU A 45 5.86 2.67 -15.32
N TYR A 46 6.73 2.55 -14.30
CA TYR A 46 7.23 1.27 -13.84
C TYR A 46 6.04 0.49 -13.28
N LYS A 47 5.40 -0.30 -14.13
CA LYS A 47 4.36 -1.23 -13.73
C LYS A 47 5.03 -2.33 -12.91
N ALA A 48 5.05 -2.13 -11.61
CA ALA A 48 5.52 -3.13 -10.66
C ALA A 48 4.59 -4.34 -10.74
N GLN A 49 4.98 -5.32 -11.54
CA GLN A 49 4.24 -6.56 -11.70
C GLN A 49 4.90 -7.67 -10.89
N ARG A 50 4.08 -8.35 -10.09
CA ARG A 50 4.54 -9.49 -9.29
C ARG A 50 4.99 -10.62 -10.21
N THR A 51 6.22 -11.09 -10.05
CA THR A 51 6.80 -12.17 -10.89
C THR A 51 6.50 -13.57 -10.37
N ARG A 52 6.04 -13.71 -9.12
CA ARG A 52 5.73 -14.99 -8.47
C ARG A 52 4.35 -14.94 -7.82
N PRO A 53 3.56 -16.02 -7.84
CA PRO A 53 2.29 -16.06 -7.12
C PRO A 53 2.52 -15.86 -5.61
N LEU A 54 1.56 -15.22 -4.94
CA LEU A 54 1.58 -15.11 -3.49
C LEU A 54 1.39 -16.50 -2.87
N LEU A 55 2.24 -16.85 -1.91
CA LEU A 55 2.11 -18.09 -1.17
C LEU A 55 1.00 -17.93 -0.11
N TRP A 56 -0.13 -18.57 -0.35
CA TRP A 56 -1.22 -18.74 0.61
C TRP A 56 -0.84 -19.86 1.58
N GLN A 57 -0.17 -19.49 2.67
CA GLN A 57 0.40 -20.46 3.61
C GLN A 57 -0.64 -21.03 4.60
N GLN A 58 -1.81 -20.40 4.71
CA GLN A 58 -2.88 -20.80 5.61
C GLN A 58 -3.81 -21.81 4.93
N GLN A 59 -3.37 -23.07 4.85
CA GLN A 59 -4.34 -24.17 4.92
C GLN A 59 -4.91 -24.20 6.34
N LEU A 60 -6.22 -24.47 6.48
CA LEU A 60 -6.86 -24.78 7.76
C LEU A 60 -6.22 -26.05 8.33
N LEU A 61 -5.11 -25.91 9.04
CA LEU A 61 -4.51 -27.03 9.76
C LEU A 61 -5.33 -27.25 11.04
N PRO A 62 -5.52 -28.51 11.46
CA PRO A 62 -6.12 -28.80 12.74
C PRO A 62 -5.33 -28.08 13.86
N PRO A 63 -6.00 -27.57 14.90
CA PRO A 63 -5.34 -26.91 16.04
C PRO A 63 -4.20 -27.74 16.66
N GLU A 64 -4.31 -29.07 16.61
CA GLU A 64 -3.30 -30.01 17.12
C GLU A 64 -1.98 -29.96 16.33
N GLU A 65 -2.05 -29.77 15.01
CA GLU A 65 -0.87 -29.69 14.15
C GLU A 65 -0.17 -28.34 14.29
N HIS A 66 -0.94 -27.27 14.51
CA HIS A 66 -0.39 -25.97 14.91
C HIS A 66 0.38 -26.06 16.22
N LEU A 67 -0.16 -26.76 17.23
CA LEU A 67 0.49 -26.95 18.53
C LEU A 67 1.86 -27.62 18.42
N ASN A 68 1.98 -28.61 17.54
CA ASN A 68 3.24 -29.32 17.29
C ASN A 68 4.28 -28.40 16.64
N ARG A 69 3.88 -27.55 15.69
CA ARG A 69 4.79 -26.56 15.06
C ARG A 69 5.20 -25.45 16.02
N THR A 70 4.32 -25.00 16.90
CA THR A 70 4.64 -23.95 17.86
C THR A 70 5.68 -24.39 18.90
N ARG A 71 5.73 -25.70 19.20
CA ARG A 71 6.69 -26.28 20.15
C ARG A 71 8.03 -26.64 19.53
N ASP A 72 8.13 -26.72 18.21
CA ASP A 72 9.38 -27.06 17.54
C ASP A 72 10.41 -25.92 17.75
N PRO A 73 11.51 -26.16 18.48
CA PRO A 73 12.52 -25.14 18.75
C PRO A 73 13.26 -24.70 17.49
N ASP A 74 13.28 -25.52 16.43
CA ASP A 74 13.89 -25.19 15.15
C ASP A 74 12.96 -24.32 14.28
N GLN A 75 11.67 -24.26 14.63
CA GLN A 75 10.67 -23.49 13.91
C GLN A 75 10.43 -22.13 14.60
N ARG A 76 11.00 -21.09 14.00
CA ARG A 76 10.85 -19.70 14.47
C ARG A 76 9.64 -19.05 13.81
N CYS A 77 8.83 -18.33 14.58
CA CYS A 77 7.72 -17.55 14.02
C CYS A 77 8.11 -16.10 13.76
N ARG A 78 7.65 -15.56 12.63
CA ARG A 78 7.49 -14.11 12.50
C ARG A 78 6.25 -13.64 13.26
N ASN A 79 6.28 -12.39 13.73
CA ASN A 79 5.15 -11.76 14.40
C ASN A 79 5.04 -10.27 14.05
N SER A 80 3.95 -9.64 14.46
CA SER A 80 3.64 -8.26 14.12
C SER A 80 4.58 -7.21 14.73
N VAL A 81 5.31 -7.55 15.81
CA VAL A 81 6.27 -6.75 16.62
C VAL A 81 5.74 -5.41 17.20
N GLN A 82 4.88 -4.70 16.46
CA GLN A 82 4.47 -3.31 16.63
C GLN A 82 3.53 -3.08 17.82
N GLY A 83 2.71 -4.06 18.21
CA GLY A 83 1.75 -3.91 19.29
C GLY A 83 2.38 -3.77 20.67
N ARG A 84 1.88 -2.83 21.47
CA ARG A 84 2.32 -2.62 22.86
C ARG A 84 1.90 -3.78 23.77
N ASN A 85 0.65 -4.22 23.66
CA ASN A 85 0.04 -5.19 24.56
C ASN A 85 -0.21 -6.55 23.90
N LEU A 86 -0.61 -6.53 22.63
CA LEU A 86 -0.94 -7.71 21.84
C LEU A 86 0.09 -7.91 20.73
N LEU A 87 0.26 -9.15 20.30
CA LEU A 87 0.99 -9.50 19.09
C LEU A 87 0.20 -10.54 18.28
N VAL A 88 0.54 -10.66 17.01
CA VAL A 88 0.06 -11.75 16.15
C VAL A 88 1.24 -12.46 15.53
N ASP A 89 1.26 -13.78 15.62
CA ASP A 89 2.24 -14.60 14.92
C ASP A 89 1.82 -14.91 13.47
N GLU A 90 2.74 -15.42 12.67
CA GLU A 90 2.47 -15.71 11.26
C GLU A 90 1.44 -16.82 11.02
N HIS A 91 1.13 -17.60 12.05
CA HIS A 91 0.07 -18.61 12.02
C HIS A 91 -1.32 -18.00 12.27
N GLY A 92 -1.38 -16.77 12.79
CA GLY A 92 -2.62 -16.04 13.05
C GLY A 92 -3.13 -16.15 14.48
N PHE A 93 -2.32 -16.62 15.42
CA PHE A 93 -2.63 -16.54 16.84
C PHE A 93 -2.35 -15.15 17.38
N VAL A 94 -3.29 -14.64 18.17
CA VAL A 94 -3.17 -13.39 18.92
C VAL A 94 -2.94 -13.72 20.39
N CYS A 95 -1.86 -13.20 20.94
CA CYS A 95 -1.53 -13.35 22.35
C CYS A 95 -0.99 -12.03 22.92
N LYS A 96 -0.91 -11.96 24.25
CA LYS A 96 -0.18 -10.87 24.89
C LYS A 96 1.33 -11.06 24.74
N ARG A 97 2.08 -9.97 24.88
CA ARG A 97 3.54 -9.98 24.73
C ARG A 97 4.29 -10.87 25.73
N ASP A 98 3.75 -11.01 26.94
CA ASP A 98 4.25 -11.91 27.99
C ASP A 98 3.94 -13.39 27.73
N GLN A 99 3.03 -13.69 26.80
CA GLN A 99 2.62 -15.04 26.41
C GLN A 99 3.36 -15.54 25.16
N MET A 100 4.37 -14.81 24.68
CA MET A 100 5.20 -15.18 23.54
C MET A 100 6.32 -16.12 23.96
N LEU A 101 6.54 -17.18 23.18
CA LEU A 101 7.65 -18.10 23.33
C LEU A 101 8.96 -17.48 22.81
N VAL A 102 10.09 -18.08 23.18
CA VAL A 102 11.44 -17.62 22.76
C VAL A 102 11.63 -17.74 21.23
N ASN A 103 10.93 -18.66 20.58
CA ASN A 103 10.92 -18.81 19.12
C ASN A 103 10.09 -17.73 18.39
N GLY A 104 9.42 -16.82 19.12
CA GLY A 104 8.64 -15.72 18.56
C GLY A 104 7.16 -16.04 18.31
N CYS A 105 6.73 -17.28 18.57
CA CYS A 105 5.34 -17.74 18.42
C CYS A 105 4.51 -17.45 19.69
N CYS A 106 3.18 -17.47 19.56
CA CYS A 106 2.29 -17.41 20.73
C CYS A 106 2.22 -18.75 21.46
N ASN A 107 2.26 -18.76 22.80
CA ASN A 107 2.15 -19.99 23.58
C ASN A 107 0.70 -20.49 23.71
N VAL A 108 0.22 -21.24 22.72
CA VAL A 108 -1.16 -21.77 22.60
C VAL A 108 -1.73 -22.52 23.81
N GLU A 109 -0.91 -22.93 24.78
CA GLU A 109 -1.35 -23.57 26.03
C GLU A 109 -1.93 -22.58 27.05
N LEU A 110 -1.58 -21.30 26.92
CA LEU A 110 -2.03 -20.25 27.83
C LEU A 110 -3.45 -19.78 27.50
N PRO A 111 -4.27 -19.47 28.52
CA PRO A 111 -5.61 -18.94 28.30
C PRO A 111 -5.57 -17.53 27.70
N GLY A 112 -6.61 -17.19 26.95
CA GLY A 112 -6.78 -15.87 26.35
C GLY A 112 -6.13 -15.70 24.97
N ILE A 113 -5.56 -16.77 24.42
CA ILE A 113 -5.10 -16.79 23.03
C ILE A 113 -6.29 -16.95 22.11
N SER A 114 -6.29 -16.18 21.03
CA SER A 114 -7.35 -16.23 20.02
C SER A 114 -6.75 -16.54 18.66
N TYR A 115 -7.45 -17.32 17.86
CA TYR A 115 -7.01 -17.76 16.55
C TYR A 115 -7.90 -17.14 15.48
N TYR A 116 -7.29 -16.52 14.47
CA TYR A 116 -7.98 -15.74 13.42
C TYR A 116 -9.07 -14.80 13.96
N SER A 117 -8.72 -14.04 15.00
CA SER A 117 -9.64 -13.22 15.75
C SER A 117 -10.01 -11.94 15.00
N CYS A 118 -11.29 -11.83 14.62
CA CYS A 118 -11.89 -10.63 14.03
C CYS A 118 -12.62 -9.76 15.07
N ARG A 119 -12.33 -9.87 16.37
CA ARG A 119 -13.18 -9.34 17.46
C ARG A 119 -13.44 -7.83 17.39
N SER A 120 -12.47 -7.03 16.95
CA SER A 120 -12.65 -5.58 16.79
C SER A 120 -12.83 -5.14 15.34
N CYS A 121 -13.18 -6.08 14.44
CA CYS A 121 -13.33 -5.82 13.03
C CYS A 121 -14.81 -5.71 12.64
N ASN A 122 -15.13 -4.73 11.81
CA ASN A 122 -16.41 -4.60 11.18
C ASN A 122 -16.43 -5.42 9.87
N VAL A 123 -17.43 -6.29 9.73
CA VAL A 123 -17.53 -7.23 8.60
C VAL A 123 -17.78 -6.50 7.28
N THR A 124 -18.48 -5.37 7.29
CA THR A 124 -18.88 -4.63 6.09
C THR A 124 -17.76 -3.75 5.57
N SER A 125 -17.07 -3.02 6.45
CA SER A 125 -15.96 -2.15 6.05
C SER A 125 -14.61 -2.88 5.99
N HIS A 126 -14.52 -4.11 6.50
CA HIS A 126 -13.27 -4.86 6.60
C HIS A 126 -12.16 -4.09 7.34
N CYS A 127 -12.56 -3.25 8.29
CA CYS A 127 -11.71 -2.41 9.12
C CYS A 127 -11.86 -2.77 10.59
N CYS A 128 -10.81 -2.53 11.37
CA CYS A 128 -10.71 -2.91 12.76
C CYS A 128 -10.14 -1.79 13.64
N ALA A 129 -10.51 -1.82 14.92
CA ALA A 129 -10.00 -0.87 15.92
C ALA A 129 -8.57 -1.20 16.40
N ILE A 130 -8.17 -2.47 16.27
CA ILE A 130 -6.90 -3.02 16.80
C ILE A 130 -6.15 -3.64 15.63
N TYR A 131 -4.87 -3.29 15.51
CA TYR A 131 -4.00 -3.70 14.40
C TYR A 131 -3.82 -5.22 14.37
N GLU A 132 -3.61 -5.81 15.54
CA GLU A 132 -3.43 -7.25 15.72
C GLU A 132 -4.68 -8.03 15.30
N HIS A 133 -5.88 -7.55 15.65
CA HIS A 133 -7.11 -8.19 15.16
C HIS A 133 -7.26 -8.05 13.64
N CYS A 134 -6.85 -6.92 13.03
CA CYS A 134 -6.84 -6.79 11.58
C CYS A 134 -5.96 -7.87 10.93
N ILE A 135 -4.71 -8.03 11.41
CA ILE A 135 -3.79 -9.03 10.87
C ILE A 135 -4.36 -10.44 11.06
N SER A 136 -4.74 -10.80 12.29
CA SER A 136 -5.26 -12.15 12.58
C SER A 136 -6.51 -12.47 11.75
N CYS A 137 -7.44 -11.52 11.60
CA CYS A 137 -8.62 -11.68 10.76
C CYS A 137 -8.28 -11.79 9.26
N CYS A 138 -7.29 -11.02 8.79
CA CYS A 138 -6.81 -11.03 7.41
C CYS A 138 -6.16 -12.37 7.02
N LEU A 139 -5.49 -13.03 7.98
CA LEU A 139 -4.86 -14.34 7.76
C LEU A 139 -5.88 -15.48 7.66
N HIS A 140 -7.15 -15.24 8.00
CA HIS A 140 -8.17 -16.27 7.93
C HIS A 140 -8.35 -16.73 6.46
N PRO A 141 -8.37 -18.05 6.17
CA PRO A 141 -8.47 -18.58 4.80
C PRO A 141 -9.69 -18.08 3.99
N ASN A 142 -10.83 -17.87 4.67
CA ASN A 142 -12.03 -17.24 4.08
C ASN A 142 -11.82 -15.81 3.52
N LYS A 143 -10.69 -15.15 3.76
CA LYS A 143 -10.38 -13.83 3.20
C LYS A 143 -9.58 -13.89 1.91
N GLN A 144 -9.14 -15.08 1.49
CA GLN A 144 -8.32 -15.23 0.28
C GLN A 144 -8.94 -14.57 -0.96
N SER A 145 -10.22 -14.82 -1.24
CA SER A 145 -10.89 -14.24 -2.41
C SER A 145 -10.95 -12.71 -2.39
N LEU A 146 -11.16 -12.11 -1.22
CA LEU A 146 -11.11 -10.65 -1.03
C LEU A 146 -9.69 -10.12 -1.25
N LEU A 147 -8.68 -10.81 -0.71
CA LEU A 147 -7.29 -10.38 -0.81
C LEU A 147 -6.74 -10.53 -2.24
N GLU A 148 -7.21 -11.51 -3.00
CA GLU A 148 -6.92 -11.60 -4.44
C GLU A 148 -7.46 -10.38 -5.21
N GLN A 149 -8.65 -9.90 -4.87
CA GLN A 149 -9.18 -8.65 -5.43
C GLN A 149 -8.33 -7.44 -5.01
N VAL A 150 -7.86 -7.40 -3.75
CA VAL A 150 -6.95 -6.34 -3.27
C VAL A 150 -5.64 -6.33 -4.04
N LEU A 151 -5.08 -7.50 -4.37
CA LEU A 151 -3.86 -7.62 -5.18
C LEU A 151 -4.08 -7.18 -6.64
N GLN A 152 -5.31 -7.30 -7.14
CA GLN A 152 -5.68 -6.89 -8.51
C GLN A 152 -6.11 -5.41 -8.60
N ALA A 153 -6.55 -4.81 -7.49
CA ALA A 153 -7.05 -3.44 -7.43
C ALA A 153 -5.93 -2.38 -7.54
N SER A 154 -6.20 -1.33 -8.34
CA SER A 154 -5.50 -0.06 -8.66
C SER A 154 -3.97 0.10 -8.44
N ASP A 155 -3.33 0.83 -9.37
CA ASP A 155 -1.86 0.96 -9.52
C ASP A 155 -1.11 1.64 -8.37
N THR A 156 -1.78 2.42 -7.49
CA THR A 156 -1.08 3.26 -6.50
C THR A 156 -0.36 2.46 -5.40
N GLN A 157 -0.82 1.25 -5.08
CA GLN A 157 -0.20 0.38 -4.07
C GLN A 157 0.43 -0.90 -4.66
N LYS A 158 0.33 -1.12 -5.98
CA LYS A 158 0.89 -2.31 -6.64
C LYS A 158 2.36 -2.50 -6.36
N TYR A 159 3.14 -1.42 -6.27
CA TYR A 159 4.55 -1.49 -5.91
C TYR A 159 4.79 -2.14 -4.53
N ILE A 160 3.98 -1.76 -3.54
CA ILE A 160 4.12 -2.29 -2.17
C ILE A 160 3.69 -3.76 -2.14
N TYR A 161 2.62 -4.12 -2.83
CA TYR A 161 2.15 -5.52 -2.89
C TYR A 161 2.98 -6.40 -3.83
N ALA A 162 3.77 -5.83 -4.73
CA ALA A 162 4.71 -6.59 -5.55
C ALA A 162 5.91 -7.10 -4.74
N SER A 163 6.27 -6.43 -3.63
CA SER A 163 7.41 -6.82 -2.79
C SER A 163 7.08 -7.81 -1.67
N VAL A 164 5.81 -7.95 -1.28
CA VAL A 164 5.41 -8.90 -0.21
C VAL A 164 5.57 -10.34 -0.67
N VAL A 165 6.19 -11.19 0.15
CA VAL A 165 6.51 -12.57 -0.22
C VAL A 165 5.33 -13.52 -0.02
N ASP A 166 4.64 -13.39 1.10
CA ASP A 166 3.60 -14.32 1.55
C ASP A 166 2.35 -13.60 2.10
N HIS A 167 1.33 -14.40 2.44
CA HIS A 167 0.06 -13.90 3.00
C HIS A 167 0.27 -13.15 4.33
N PHE A 168 1.23 -13.56 5.17
CA PHE A 168 1.50 -12.86 6.42
C PHE A 168 2.00 -11.43 6.18
N GLU A 169 3.00 -11.27 5.31
CA GLU A 169 3.52 -9.96 4.92
C GLU A 169 2.46 -9.09 4.23
N LEU A 170 1.60 -9.68 3.39
CA LEU A 170 0.48 -8.97 2.79
C LEU A 170 -0.43 -8.38 3.86
N CYS A 171 -0.81 -9.15 4.87
CA CYS A 171 -1.65 -8.67 5.96
C CYS A 171 -0.95 -7.62 6.83
N LEU A 172 0.35 -7.78 7.12
CA LEU A 172 1.14 -6.77 7.84
C LEU A 172 1.16 -5.43 7.11
N VAL A 173 1.33 -5.44 5.78
CA VAL A 173 1.34 -4.22 4.98
C VAL A 173 -0.05 -3.63 4.85
N LYS A 174 -1.04 -4.48 4.53
CA LYS A 174 -2.40 -4.02 4.23
C LYS A 174 -3.09 -3.41 5.44
N CYS A 175 -2.93 -4.03 6.61
CA CYS A 175 -3.54 -3.56 7.85
C CYS A 175 -2.90 -2.29 8.42
N ARG A 176 -1.82 -1.75 7.83
CA ARG A 176 -1.27 -0.46 8.28
C ARG A 176 -2.27 0.67 8.03
N THR A 177 -2.23 1.69 8.89
CA THR A 177 -3.01 2.92 8.71
C THR A 177 -2.62 3.58 7.39
N ASN A 178 -3.61 4.15 6.70
CA ASN A 178 -3.40 4.88 5.46
C ASN A 178 -4.06 6.27 5.53
N SER A 179 -3.84 7.07 4.49
CA SER A 179 -4.39 8.43 4.40
C SER A 179 -5.92 8.50 4.49
N HIS A 180 -6.63 7.41 4.21
CA HIS A 180 -8.08 7.36 4.27
C HIS A 180 -8.62 7.22 5.70
N SER A 181 -7.87 6.59 6.62
CA SER A 181 -8.31 6.45 8.02
C SER A 181 -7.99 7.67 8.90
N VAL A 182 -7.23 8.64 8.36
CA VAL A 182 -6.84 9.87 9.06
C VAL A 182 -7.51 11.12 8.47
N GLU A 183 -7.73 12.09 9.34
CA GLU A 183 -8.19 13.44 9.10
C GLU A 183 -7.11 14.40 9.63
N HIS A 184 -6.74 15.41 8.82
CA HIS A 184 -5.68 16.37 9.17
C HIS A 184 -4.37 15.72 9.65
N GLU A 185 -3.96 14.63 8.99
CA GLU A 185 -2.70 13.89 9.18
C GLU A 185 -2.51 13.20 10.56
N ASN A 186 -3.16 13.67 11.63
CA ASN A 186 -2.90 13.24 13.01
C ASN A 186 -4.13 12.76 13.78
N LYS A 187 -5.35 12.90 13.25
CA LYS A 187 -6.57 12.43 13.92
C LYS A 187 -7.19 11.29 13.14
N TYR A 188 -7.60 10.20 13.80
CA TYR A 188 -8.36 9.16 13.11
C TYR A 188 -9.80 9.62 12.85
N ARG A 189 -10.34 9.31 11.68
CA ARG A 189 -11.74 9.60 11.34
C ARG A 189 -12.70 8.81 12.22
N ASN A 190 -12.38 7.53 12.42
CA ASN A 190 -13.14 6.61 13.25
C ASN A 190 -12.16 5.75 14.07
N GLU A 191 -12.27 5.81 15.40
CA GLU A 191 -11.39 5.05 16.30
C GLU A 191 -11.59 3.53 16.20
N ASP A 192 -12.79 3.10 15.79
CA ASP A 192 -13.15 1.69 15.64
C ASP A 192 -12.71 1.10 14.29
N ALA A 193 -12.24 1.94 13.36
CA ALA A 193 -11.98 1.55 11.98
C ALA A 193 -10.62 2.05 11.46
N LYS A 194 -9.56 1.91 12.26
CA LYS A 194 -8.23 2.46 11.93
C LYS A 194 -7.42 1.61 10.95
N TYR A 195 -7.57 0.28 11.04
CA TYR A 195 -6.74 -0.71 10.35
C TYR A 195 -7.62 -1.58 9.46
N CYS A 196 -7.39 -1.65 8.15
CA CYS A 196 -8.29 -2.40 7.26
C CYS A 196 -7.55 -3.38 6.37
N TYR A 197 -8.22 -4.49 6.06
CA TYR A 197 -7.72 -5.52 5.14
C TYR A 197 -8.49 -5.60 3.82
N GLY A 198 -9.58 -4.84 3.66
CA GLY A 198 -10.41 -4.80 2.46
C GLY A 198 -9.88 -3.93 1.31
N THR A 199 -10.66 -3.76 0.25
CA THR A 199 -10.31 -2.91 -0.90
C THR A 199 -10.20 -1.43 -0.52
N THR A 200 -9.53 -0.62 -1.33
CA THR A 200 -9.36 0.83 -1.06
C THR A 200 -10.71 1.57 -0.95
N GLU A 201 -11.72 1.15 -1.71
CA GLU A 201 -13.10 1.64 -1.61
C GLU A 201 -13.70 1.43 -0.20
N ALA A 202 -13.32 0.32 0.46
CA ALA A 202 -13.72 0.08 1.84
C ALA A 202 -13.12 1.13 2.80
N HIS A 203 -11.93 1.64 2.49
CA HIS A 203 -11.35 2.78 3.22
C HIS A 203 -12.02 4.12 2.89
N GLU A 204 -12.49 4.32 1.66
CA GLU A 204 -13.21 5.55 1.25
C GLU A 204 -14.57 5.69 1.93
N SER A 205 -15.20 4.59 2.32
CA SER A 205 -16.43 4.61 3.14
C SER A 205 -16.28 5.40 4.45
N GLN A 206 -15.06 5.60 4.93
CA GLN A 206 -14.77 6.38 6.13
C GLN A 206 -14.70 7.89 5.88
N ARG A 207 -14.61 8.32 4.61
CA ARG A 207 -14.51 9.75 4.26
C ARG A 207 -15.76 10.53 4.65
N GLU A 208 -16.91 9.86 4.66
CA GLU A 208 -18.22 10.43 5.01
C GLU A 208 -18.54 10.35 6.52
N VAL A 209 -17.75 9.60 7.29
CA VAL A 209 -17.92 9.51 8.74
C VAL A 209 -17.29 10.77 9.34
N ALA A 210 -18.11 11.80 9.56
CA ALA A 210 -17.71 12.97 10.34
C ALA A 210 -17.23 12.51 11.73
N PRO A 211 -16.18 13.13 12.30
CA PRO A 211 -15.74 12.79 13.64
C PRO A 211 -16.92 12.97 14.60
N SER A 212 -17.28 11.91 15.32
CA SER A 212 -18.24 12.00 16.42
C SER A 212 -17.64 12.91 17.49
N GLY A 213 -18.12 14.15 17.53
CA GLY A 213 -17.66 15.15 18.48
C GLY A 213 -18.01 14.76 19.92
N ALA A 214 -16.99 14.72 20.76
CA ALA A 214 -17.02 15.05 22.19
C ALA A 214 -15.59 15.37 22.64
#